data_AF-A0A1Q1G9I8-F1
#
_entry.id   AF-A0A1Q1G9I8-F1
#
_cell.length_a   1.000
_cell.length_b   1.000
_cell.length_c   1.000
_cell.angle_alpha   90.00
_cell.angle_beta   90.00
_cell.angle_gamma   90.00
#
_symmetry.space_group_name_H-M   'P 1'
#
loop_
_entity.id
_entity.type
_entity.pdbx_description
1 polymer ?
#
loop_
_entity_poly.entity_id
_entity_poly.type
_entity_poly.pdbx_seq_one_letter_code
_entity_poly.pdbx_strand_id
1 'polypeptide(L)'
;DELLINRLDYDAIFGTALNRFCVQAAIGHPLTVYGKGGQTRGYLDIRDTVRCVELAIANPAKTGEFRVFNQFTEQFSVNDLAKLVTKAGEKLGIEVKAINIPNPRVEAEEHYYNAKHTKLIELGLEP
;
A
#
# COMPACT_ATOMS: atom_id res chain seq x y z
N ASP A 1 12.52 3.99 22.75
CA ASP A 1 12.09 5.35 23.13
C ASP A 1 10.76 5.60 22.46
N GLU A 2 9.73 5.96 23.23
CA GLU A 2 8.39 6.25 22.70
C GLU A 2 8.42 7.36 21.63
N LEU A 3 9.38 8.28 21.72
CA LEU A 3 9.57 9.37 20.76
C LEU A 3 10.00 8.91 19.36
N LEU A 4 10.46 7.67 19.20
CA LEU A 4 10.89 7.11 17.92
C LEU A 4 9.81 6.26 17.24
N ILE A 5 8.64 6.09 17.89
CA ILE A 5 7.53 5.33 17.33
C ILE A 5 6.85 6.17 16.25
N ASN A 6 6.79 5.63 15.03
CA ASN A 6 6.08 6.29 13.94
C ASN A 6 4.56 6.17 14.11
N ARG A 7 3.81 7.11 13.54
CA ARG A 7 2.35 7.07 13.53
C ARG A 7 1.81 5.96 12.63
N LEU A 8 0.60 5.47 12.95
CA LEU A 8 -0.17 4.56 12.11
C LEU A 8 -1.61 5.05 12.03
N ASP A 9 -1.99 5.59 10.87
CA ASP A 9 -3.31 6.16 10.65
C ASP A 9 -4.29 5.10 10.10
N TYR A 10 -5.50 5.09 10.65
CA TYR A 10 -6.57 4.13 10.31
C TYR A 10 -7.93 4.78 10.08
N ASP A 11 -8.05 6.10 10.26
CA ASP A 11 -9.26 6.84 9.94
C ASP A 11 -9.52 6.86 8.43
N ALA A 12 -10.69 7.36 8.01
CA ALA A 12 -11.09 7.36 6.60
C ALA A 12 -10.49 8.51 5.77
N ILE A 13 -9.76 9.43 6.41
CA ILE A 13 -9.19 10.64 5.82
C ILE A 13 -7.71 10.40 5.49
N PHE A 14 -6.90 10.02 6.49
CA PHE A 14 -5.46 9.80 6.34
C PHE A 14 -5.05 8.33 6.24
N GLY A 15 -5.87 7.42 6.79
CA GLY A 15 -5.61 5.98 6.70
C GLY A 15 -5.65 5.47 5.26
N THR A 16 -4.70 4.61 4.92
CA THR A 16 -4.61 3.97 3.59
C THR A 16 -5.05 2.50 3.64
N ALA A 17 -5.31 1.91 2.47
CA ALA A 17 -6.05 0.65 2.33
C ALA A 17 -5.55 -0.49 3.23
N LEU A 18 -4.29 -0.90 3.10
CA LEU A 18 -3.75 -2.03 3.85
C LEU A 18 -3.69 -1.75 5.37
N ASN A 19 -3.23 -0.57 5.77
CA ASN A 19 -3.17 -0.18 7.18
C ASN A 19 -4.56 -0.18 7.83
N ARG A 20 -5.55 0.39 7.15
CA ARG A 20 -6.94 0.37 7.57
C ARG A 20 -7.48 -1.05 7.70
N PHE A 21 -7.21 -1.92 6.73
CA PHE A 21 -7.68 -3.31 6.78
C PHE A 21 -7.08 -4.08 7.93
N CYS A 22 -5.77 -3.93 8.20
CA CYS A 22 -5.13 -4.55 9.36
C CYS A 22 -5.78 -4.10 10.68
N VAL A 23 -6.03 -2.80 10.85
CA VAL A 23 -6.68 -2.29 12.07
C VAL A 23 -8.14 -2.74 12.15
N GLN A 24 -8.89 -2.70 11.05
CA GLN A 24 -10.28 -3.18 10.98
C GLN A 24 -10.37 -4.65 11.41
N ALA A 25 -9.51 -5.51 10.86
CA ALA A 25 -9.42 -6.91 11.24
C ALA A 25 -9.14 -7.06 12.74
N ALA A 26 -8.14 -6.34 13.28
CA ALA A 26 -7.75 -6.44 14.68
C ALA A 26 -8.87 -6.07 15.66
N ILE A 27 -9.76 -5.13 15.29
CA ILE A 27 -10.90 -4.71 16.12
C ILE A 27 -12.21 -5.43 15.80
N GLY A 28 -12.20 -6.42 14.89
CA GLY A 28 -13.40 -7.15 14.45
C GLY A 28 -14.36 -6.34 13.57
N HIS A 29 -13.91 -5.21 13.02
CA HIS A 29 -14.68 -4.44 12.05
C HIS A 29 -14.53 -5.07 10.65
N PRO A 30 -15.60 -5.23 9.86
CA PRO A 30 -15.46 -5.74 8.51
C PRO A 30 -14.55 -4.86 7.62
N LEU A 31 -13.72 -5.48 6.79
CA LEU A 31 -12.86 -4.78 5.84
C LEU A 31 -13.72 -3.94 4.88
N THR A 32 -13.45 -2.63 4.82
CA THR A 32 -14.26 -1.69 4.04
C THR A 32 -13.79 -1.63 2.58
N VAL A 33 -14.30 -2.53 1.74
CA VAL A 33 -14.03 -2.53 0.30
C VAL A 33 -14.90 -1.49 -0.39
N TYR A 34 -14.29 -0.51 -1.05
CA TYR A 34 -15.05 0.56 -1.72
C TYR A 34 -15.47 0.10 -3.11
N GLY A 35 -16.78 0.12 -3.39
CA GLY A 35 -17.32 -0.30 -4.68
C GLY A 35 -17.01 -1.77 -4.99
N LYS A 36 -16.62 -2.08 -6.23
CA LYS A 36 -16.26 -3.44 -6.66
C LYS A 36 -14.94 -3.98 -6.07
N GLY A 37 -14.06 -3.12 -5.57
CA GLY A 37 -12.76 -3.52 -5.00
C GLY A 37 -11.67 -3.88 -6.02
N GLY A 38 -11.88 -3.64 -7.32
CA GLY A 38 -10.89 -3.91 -8.38
C GLY A 38 -9.90 -2.78 -8.64
N GLN A 39 -9.96 -1.69 -7.85
CA GLN A 39 -8.98 -0.60 -7.93
C GLN A 39 -7.58 -1.15 -7.63
N THR A 40 -6.67 -1.07 -8.60
CA THR A 40 -5.31 -1.63 -8.49
C THR A 40 -4.27 -0.52 -8.36
N ARG A 41 -3.38 -0.63 -7.38
CA ARG A 41 -2.31 0.37 -7.12
C ARG A 41 -1.00 -0.33 -6.73
N GLY A 42 0.11 0.40 -6.88
CA GLY A 42 1.40 -0.01 -6.34
C GLY A 42 1.46 0.20 -4.82
N TYR A 43 2.05 -0.76 -4.12
CA TYR A 43 2.32 -0.72 -2.67
C TYR A 43 3.82 -0.94 -2.42
N LEU A 44 4.30 -0.47 -1.27
CA LEU A 44 5.64 -0.74 -0.76
C LEU A 44 5.60 -0.71 0.77
N ASP A 45 6.59 -1.36 1.38
CA ASP A 45 6.82 -1.26 2.81
C ASP A 45 7.41 0.11 3.16
N ILE A 46 7.13 0.61 4.37
CA ILE A 46 7.73 1.86 4.85
C ILE A 46 9.26 1.77 4.95
N ARG A 47 9.80 0.57 5.19
CA ARG A 47 11.24 0.29 5.17
C ARG A 47 11.85 0.54 3.79
N ASP A 48 11.14 0.18 2.72
CA ASP A 48 11.58 0.46 1.35
C ASP A 48 11.47 1.94 1.00
N THR A 49 10.52 2.66 1.62
CA THR A 49 10.39 4.10 1.41
C THR A 49 11.67 4.83 1.80
N VAL A 50 12.20 4.56 3.00
CA VAL A 50 13.44 5.20 3.46
C VAL A 50 14.64 4.74 2.62
N ARG A 51 14.67 3.46 2.22
CA ARG A 51 15.73 2.92 1.36
C ARG A 51 15.74 3.55 -0.04
N CYS A 52 14.57 3.73 -0.66
CA CYS A 52 14.46 4.37 -1.98
C CYS A 52 14.94 5.82 -1.95
N VAL A 53 14.61 6.56 -0.88
CA VAL A 53 15.07 7.94 -0.69
C VAL A 53 16.60 7.99 -0.51
N GLU A 54 17.14 7.11 0.32
CA GLU A 54 18.60 6.96 0.50
C GLU A 54 19.30 6.69 -0.84
N LEU A 55 18.79 5.73 -1.63
CA LEU A 55 19.33 5.38 -2.94
C LEU A 55 19.28 6.57 -3.91
N ALA A 56 18.19 7.34 -3.91
CA ALA A 56 18.05 8.51 -4.76
C ALA A 56 19.03 9.64 -4.39
N ILE A 57 19.34 9.80 -3.11
CA ILE A 57 20.35 10.75 -2.60
C ILE A 57 21.76 10.28 -2.97
N ALA A 58 22.08 9.00 -2.71
CA ALA A 58 23.40 8.43 -2.97
C ALA A 58 23.76 8.40 -4.47
N ASN A 59 22.75 8.36 -5.34
CA ASN A 59 22.90 8.37 -6.78
C ASN A 59 22.20 9.62 -7.35
N PRO A 60 22.74 10.83 -7.21
CA PRO A 60 22.04 12.05 -7.59
C PRO A 60 21.81 12.17 -9.11
N ALA A 61 20.81 12.96 -9.50
CA ALA A 61 20.63 13.33 -10.90
C ALA A 61 21.77 14.24 -11.38
N LYS A 62 22.08 14.21 -12.67
CA LYS A 62 23.04 15.14 -13.28
C LYS A 62 22.45 16.56 -13.32
N THR A 63 23.32 17.57 -13.40
CA THR A 63 22.88 18.96 -13.62
C THR A 63 22.03 19.06 -14.88
N GLY A 64 20.81 19.60 -14.75
CA GLY A 64 19.84 19.72 -15.84
C GLY A 64 19.03 18.44 -16.13
N GLU A 65 19.26 17.35 -15.40
CA GLU A 65 18.50 16.10 -15.55
C GLU A 65 17.29 16.06 -14.60
N PHE A 66 16.12 15.73 -15.13
CA PHE A 66 14.93 15.45 -14.35
C PHE A 66 14.62 13.94 -14.39
N ARG A 67 14.94 13.23 -13.31
CA ARG A 67 14.66 11.79 -13.18
C ARG A 67 13.30 11.55 -12.57
N VAL A 68 12.60 10.55 -13.09
CA VAL A 68 11.31 10.06 -12.57
C VAL A 68 11.43 8.58 -12.26
N PHE A 69 11.07 8.22 -11.03
CA PHE A 69 11.01 6.85 -10.54
C PHE A 69 9.58 6.53 -10.12
N ASN A 70 9.07 5.39 -10.58
CA ASN A 70 7.85 4.81 -10.03
C ASN A 70 8.25 4.02 -8.78
N GLN A 71 7.96 4.56 -7.60
CA GLN A 71 8.39 4.00 -6.32
C GLN A 71 7.29 3.13 -5.71
N PHE A 72 7.31 1.84 -6.04
CA PHE A 72 6.55 0.77 -5.41
C PHE A 72 7.24 -0.58 -5.69
N THR A 73 6.89 -1.63 -4.96
CA THR A 73 7.51 -2.97 -5.10
C THR A 73 6.56 -3.98 -5.72
N GLU A 74 5.26 -3.90 -5.37
CA GLU A 74 4.24 -4.83 -5.83
C GLU A 74 2.93 -4.11 -6.18
N GLN A 75 2.05 -4.74 -6.96
CA GLN A 75 0.74 -4.21 -7.32
C GLN A 75 -0.36 -5.10 -6.72
N PHE A 76 -1.32 -4.48 -6.05
CA PHE A 76 -2.47 -5.17 -5.46
C PHE A 76 -3.77 -4.44 -5.78
N SER A 77 -4.82 -5.21 -6.05
CA SER A 77 -6.19 -4.68 -5.98
C SER A 77 -6.67 -4.60 -4.53
N VAL A 78 -7.70 -3.79 -4.27
CA VAL A 78 -8.33 -3.75 -2.93
C VAL A 78 -8.84 -5.14 -2.52
N ASN A 79 -9.37 -5.92 -3.47
CA ASN A 79 -9.79 -7.30 -3.24
C ASN A 79 -8.62 -8.24 -2.90
N ASP A 80 -7.43 -8.04 -3.46
CA ASP A 80 -6.25 -8.84 -3.10
C ASP A 80 -5.80 -8.54 -1.69
N LEU A 81 -5.77 -7.26 -1.31
CA LEU A 81 -5.47 -6.86 0.07
C LEU A 81 -6.46 -7.46 1.07
N ALA A 82 -7.75 -7.42 0.76
CA ALA A 82 -8.78 -8.02 1.61
C ALA A 82 -8.53 -9.51 1.83
N LYS A 83 -8.24 -10.27 0.76
CA LYS A 83 -7.91 -11.71 0.84
C LYS A 83 -6.65 -11.95 1.68
N LEU A 84 -5.60 -11.15 1.49
CA LEU A 84 -4.35 -11.28 2.23
C LEU A 84 -4.55 -11.04 3.72
N VAL A 85 -5.29 -9.98 4.08
CA VAL A 85 -5.59 -9.65 5.48
C VAL A 85 -6.48 -10.72 6.11
N THR A 86 -7.51 -11.21 5.41
CA THR A 86 -8.33 -12.32 5.90
C THR A 86 -7.49 -13.56 6.20
N LYS A 87 -6.65 -13.98 5.25
CA LYS A 87 -5.76 -15.14 5.43
C LYS A 87 -4.74 -14.95 6.56
N ALA A 88 -4.27 -13.73 6.77
CA ALA A 88 -3.39 -13.42 7.90
C ALA A 88 -4.15 -13.47 9.23
N GLY A 89 -5.37 -12.94 9.28
CA GLY A 89 -6.25 -12.99 10.45
C GLY A 89 -6.63 -14.42 10.86
N GLU A 90 -6.92 -15.30 9.90
CA GLU A 90 -7.19 -16.73 10.15
C GLU A 90 -6.06 -17.41 10.94
N LYS A 91 -4.80 -17.12 10.59
CA LYS A 91 -3.62 -17.66 11.29
C LYS A 91 -3.51 -17.18 12.74
N LEU A 92 -4.15 -16.06 13.06
CA LEU A 92 -4.18 -15.46 14.38
C LEU A 92 -5.49 -15.76 15.13
N GLY A 93 -6.39 -16.58 14.56
CA GLY A 93 -7.70 -16.89 15.14
C GLY A 93 -8.69 -15.71 15.11
N ILE A 94 -8.46 -14.73 14.23
CA ILE A 94 -9.33 -13.57 14.06
C ILE A 94 -10.29 -13.86 12.91
N GLU A 95 -11.60 -13.81 13.18
CA GLU A 95 -12.63 -13.91 12.15
C GLU A 95 -12.73 -12.59 11.37
N VAL A 96 -12.04 -12.50 10.22
CA VAL A 96 -12.06 -11.31 9.37
C VAL A 96 -13.21 -11.39 8.37
N LYS A 97 -14.11 -10.41 8.42
CA LYS A 97 -15.21 -10.24 7.44
C LYS A 97 -14.85 -9.12 6.47
N ALA A 98 -15.35 -9.17 5.23
CA ALA A 98 -15.23 -8.08 4.27
C ALA A 98 -16.62 -7.65 3.81
N ILE A 99 -16.81 -6.35 3.60
CA ILE A 99 -18.06 -5.78 3.07
C ILE A 99 -17.75 -4.78 1.96
N ASN A 100 -18.61 -4.76 0.94
CA ASN A 100 -18.61 -3.72 -0.07
C ASN A 100 -19.45 -2.55 0.44
N ILE A 101 -18.89 -1.34 0.42
CA ILE A 101 -19.61 -0.11 0.75
C ILE A 101 -19.69 0.81 -0.49
N PRO A 102 -20.69 1.71 -0.56
CA PRO A 102 -20.75 2.72 -1.62
C PRO A 102 -19.43 3.49 -1.69
N ASN A 103 -18.86 3.56 -2.88
CA ASN A 103 -17.57 4.20 -3.08
C ASN A 103 -17.72 5.73 -2.92
N PRO A 104 -17.04 6.37 -1.95
CA PRO A 104 -17.11 7.82 -1.79
C PRO A 104 -16.28 8.58 -2.83
N ARG A 105 -15.52 7.87 -3.68
CA ARG A 105 -14.62 8.44 -4.69
C ARG A 105 -15.17 8.21 -6.09
N VAL A 106 -14.78 9.09 -7.00
CA VAL A 106 -14.99 8.90 -8.44
C VAL A 106 -13.73 8.31 -9.05
N GLU A 107 -13.70 7.00 -9.22
CA GLU A 107 -12.57 6.27 -9.82
C GLU A 107 -13.03 4.99 -10.52
N ALA A 108 -12.20 4.46 -11.43
CA ALA A 108 -12.49 3.18 -12.07
C ALA A 108 -12.34 2.05 -11.05
N GLU A 109 -13.41 1.29 -10.83
CA GLU A 109 -13.42 0.16 -9.88
C GLU A 109 -12.96 -1.16 -10.50
N GLU A 110 -12.67 -1.13 -11.81
CA GLU A 110 -12.12 -2.22 -12.60
C GLU A 110 -11.37 -1.58 -13.77
N HIS A 111 -10.06 -1.84 -13.88
CA HIS A 111 -9.23 -1.21 -14.91
C HIS A 111 -7.95 -2.03 -15.15
N TYR A 112 -7.38 -1.89 -16.35
CA TYR A 112 -6.03 -2.37 -16.62
C TYR A 112 -5.03 -1.57 -15.78
N TYR A 113 -4.03 -2.26 -15.21
CA TYR A 113 -2.94 -1.64 -14.49
C TYR A 113 -1.68 -2.50 -14.64
N ASN A 114 -0.60 -1.90 -15.17
CA ASN A 114 0.68 -2.55 -15.36
C ASN A 114 1.80 -1.50 -15.38
N ALA A 115 2.06 -0.88 -14.22
CA ALA A 115 3.05 0.16 -14.10
C ALA A 115 4.48 -0.44 -14.02
N LYS A 116 5.44 0.14 -14.76
CA LYS A 116 6.86 -0.26 -14.70
C LYS A 116 7.56 0.36 -13.48
N HIS A 117 8.46 -0.37 -12.80
CA HIS A 117 9.15 0.10 -11.59
C HIS A 117 10.61 -0.40 -11.46
N THR A 118 11.37 -0.43 -12.56
CA THR A 118 12.72 -1.04 -12.57
C THR A 118 13.85 -0.12 -12.09
N LYS A 119 13.72 1.19 -12.27
CA LYS A 119 14.84 2.14 -12.07
C LYS A 119 15.43 2.12 -10.65
N LEU A 120 14.61 1.90 -9.61
CA LEU A 120 15.12 1.81 -8.24
C LEU A 120 15.82 0.46 -7.97
N ILE A 121 15.33 -0.62 -8.59
CA ILE A 121 15.98 -1.95 -8.56
C ILE A 121 17.36 -1.87 -9.25
N GLU A 122 17.42 -1.18 -10.40
CA GLU A 122 18.68 -0.92 -11.13
C GLU A 122 19.69 -0.10 -10.30
N LEU A 123 19.21 0.70 -9.33
CA LEU A 123 20.06 1.43 -8.38
C LEU A 123 20.42 0.61 -7.13
N GLY A 124 19.96 -0.64 -7.02
CA GLY A 124 20.26 -1.53 -5.89
C GLY A 124 19.19 -1.58 -4.80
N LEU A 125 17.93 -1.29 -5.13
CA LEU A 125 16.82 -1.62 -4.23
C LEU A 125 16.65 -3.14 -4.11
N GLU A 126 16.71 -3.64 -2.88
CA GLU A 126 16.40 -5.00 -2.49
C GLU A 126 15.11 -4.97 -1.65
N PRO A 127 13.94 -5.18 -2.28
CA PRO A 127 12.64 -5.12 -1.60
C PRO A 127 12.35 -6.35 -0.73
#